data_AF-A0A7X6Z1S8-F1
#
_entry.id   AF-A0A7X6Z1S8-F1
#
_cell.length_a   1.000
_cell.length_b   1.000
_cell.length_c   1.000
_cell.angle_alpha   90.00
_cell.angle_beta   90.00
_cell.angle_gamma   90.00
#
_symmetry.space_group_name_H-M   'P 1'
#
loop_
_entity.id
_entity.type
_entity.pdbx_description
1 polymer ?
#
loop_
_entity_poly.entity_id
_entity_poly.type
_entity_poly.pdbx_seq_one_letter_code
_entity_poly.pdbx_strand_id
1 'polypeptide(L)'
;LDKALEYLLAELEAAGVLDQTLIGMSADHYPYGLELSEISELRGHKVEENFELYKSSFILYNSKMEPMTLDRPVSSLDIIPTISNLMDLSFDSRLMMGIDMFSDQAPLVIFDNRSFITDLGRYNSKSRTFTLEPGVSMTDQEKKDYRRFISNEMERQFYYSARILDTDYYSLVVPKE
;
A
#
# COMPACT_ATOMS: atom_id res chain seq x y z
N LEU A 1 -5.77 13.59 -16.88
CA LEU A 1 -5.95 13.49 -15.42
C LEU A 1 -5.48 14.76 -14.73
N ASP A 2 -4.20 15.14 -14.87
CA ASP A 2 -3.62 16.37 -14.30
C ASP A 2 -4.52 17.62 -14.42
N LYS A 3 -4.86 18.05 -15.63
CA LYS A 3 -5.78 19.18 -15.87
C LYS A 3 -7.18 19.02 -15.27
N ALA A 4 -7.66 17.79 -15.13
CA ALA A 4 -8.96 17.53 -14.53
C ALA A 4 -8.89 17.67 -13.00
N LEU A 5 -7.75 17.37 -12.38
CA LEU A 5 -7.51 17.61 -10.96
C LEU A 5 -7.36 19.11 -10.68
N GLU A 6 -6.63 19.84 -11.53
CA GLU A 6 -6.57 21.31 -11.48
C GLU A 6 -7.98 21.92 -11.52
N TYR A 7 -8.80 21.46 -12.48
CA TYR A 7 -10.18 21.91 -12.60
C TYR A 7 -11.04 21.54 -11.37
N LEU A 8 -10.92 20.31 -10.85
CA LEU A 8 -11.63 19.87 -9.64
C LEU A 8 -11.30 20.78 -8.44
N LEU A 9 -10.02 21.10 -8.23
CA LEU A 9 -9.61 21.98 -7.13
C LEU A 9 -10.21 23.38 -7.28
N ALA A 10 -10.21 23.94 -8.48
CA ALA A 10 -10.81 25.26 -8.75
C ALA A 10 -12.33 25.28 -8.46
N GLU A 11 -13.05 24.22 -8.84
CA GLU A 11 -14.49 24.11 -8.56
C GLU A 11 -14.79 23.92 -7.06
N LEU A 12 -13.98 23.13 -6.34
CA LEU A 12 -14.10 22.97 -4.89
C LEU A 12 -13.81 24.28 -4.14
N GLU A 13 -12.84 25.06 -4.63
CA GLU A 13 -12.51 26.39 -4.09
C GLU A 13 -13.65 27.38 -4.35
N ALA A 14 -14.17 27.44 -5.59
CA ALA A 14 -15.30 28.29 -5.95
C ALA A 14 -16.58 27.95 -5.16
N ALA A 15 -16.78 26.68 -4.82
CA ALA A 15 -17.88 26.21 -3.97
C ALA A 15 -17.64 26.46 -2.47
N GLY A 16 -16.43 26.88 -2.05
CA GLY A 16 -16.09 27.16 -0.65
C GLY A 16 -15.94 25.92 0.23
N VAL A 17 -15.73 24.74 -0.36
CA VAL A 17 -15.65 23.46 0.37
C VAL A 17 -14.25 22.82 0.33
N LEU A 18 -13.31 23.40 -0.42
CA LEU A 18 -11.96 22.86 -0.58
C LEU A 18 -11.26 22.61 0.77
N ASP A 19 -11.31 23.59 1.68
CA ASP A 19 -10.69 23.49 3.01
C ASP A 19 -11.28 22.37 3.88
N GLN A 20 -12.51 21.93 3.59
CA GLN A 20 -13.21 20.85 4.31
C GLN A 20 -13.18 19.52 3.56
N THR A 21 -12.42 19.43 2.46
CA THR A 21 -12.37 18.23 1.62
C THR A 21 -11.01 17.54 1.77
N LEU A 22 -11.03 16.23 2.05
CA LEU A 22 -9.85 15.36 1.98
C LEU A 22 -9.88 14.59 0.65
N ILE A 23 -8.82 14.71 -0.14
CA ILE A 23 -8.69 14.07 -1.45
C ILE A 23 -7.61 12.98 -1.36
N GLY A 24 -8.02 11.72 -1.50
CA GLY A 24 -7.11 10.58 -1.65
C GLY A 24 -6.98 10.19 -3.12
N MET A 25 -5.76 10.17 -3.64
CA MET A 25 -5.45 9.73 -5.00
C MET A 25 -4.53 8.53 -4.95
N SER A 26 -4.98 7.41 -5.54
CA SER A 26 -4.20 6.19 -5.67
C SER A 26 -4.22 5.73 -7.12
N ALA A 27 -3.08 5.23 -7.61
CA ALA A 27 -3.08 4.49 -8.87
C ALA A 27 -3.61 3.07 -8.61
N ASP A 28 -4.49 2.61 -9.46
CA ASP A 28 -5.08 1.27 -9.42
C ASP A 28 -4.07 0.18 -9.77
N HIS A 29 -3.34 0.37 -10.87
CA HIS A 29 -2.34 -0.56 -11.36
C HIS A 29 -1.34 0.11 -12.32
N TYR A 30 -0.27 -0.60 -12.68
CA TYR A 30 0.62 -0.17 -13.77
C TYR A 30 -0.10 -0.31 -15.13
N PRO A 31 0.25 0.45 -16.18
CA PRO A 31 -0.53 0.50 -17.41
C PRO A 31 -0.45 -0.82 -18.22
N TYR A 32 -1.47 -1.69 -18.09
CA TYR A 32 -1.52 -2.98 -18.79
C TYR A 32 -1.52 -2.89 -20.32
N GLY A 33 -1.88 -1.73 -20.87
CA GLY A 33 -1.89 -1.50 -22.32
C GLY A 33 -0.53 -1.17 -22.93
N LEU A 34 0.53 -1.09 -22.12
CA LEU A 34 1.89 -0.84 -22.58
C LEU A 34 2.75 -2.10 -22.43
N GLU A 35 3.57 -2.37 -23.43
CA GLU A 35 4.61 -3.38 -23.37
C GLU A 35 5.70 -2.96 -22.38
N LEU A 36 6.38 -3.94 -21.77
CA LEU A 36 7.45 -3.67 -20.78
C LEU A 36 8.58 -2.80 -21.35
N SER A 37 8.86 -2.89 -22.66
CA SER A 37 9.84 -2.03 -23.34
C SER A 37 9.38 -0.57 -23.40
N GLU A 38 8.09 -0.32 -23.64
CA GLU A 38 7.53 1.03 -23.70
C GLU A 38 7.51 1.65 -22.29
N ILE A 39 7.15 0.86 -21.27
CA ILE A 39 7.24 1.29 -19.87
C ILE A 39 8.70 1.63 -19.52
N SER A 40 9.66 0.80 -19.92
CA SER A 40 11.08 1.03 -19.69
C SER A 40 11.60 2.28 -20.40
N GLU A 41 11.15 2.53 -21.63
CA GLU A 41 11.46 3.76 -22.38
C GLU A 41 10.94 4.99 -21.65
N LEU A 42 9.67 4.98 -21.21
CA LEU A 42 9.07 6.08 -20.44
C LEU A 42 9.77 6.33 -19.09
N ARG A 43 10.27 5.26 -18.46
CA ARG A 43 11.03 5.34 -17.20
C ARG A 43 12.51 5.68 -17.41
N GLY A 44 13.00 5.67 -18.64
CA GLY A 44 14.41 5.93 -18.99
C GLY A 44 15.40 4.83 -18.59
N HIS A 45 14.91 3.65 -18.18
CA HIS A 45 15.74 2.50 -17.81
C HIS A 45 14.93 1.20 -17.88
N LYS A 46 15.62 0.05 -17.90
CA LYS A 46 14.97 -1.26 -17.85
C LYS A 46 14.32 -1.46 -16.47
N VAL A 47 12.98 -1.49 -16.45
CA VAL A 47 12.19 -1.65 -15.23
C VAL A 47 12.32 -3.07 -14.67
N GLU A 48 12.46 -3.17 -13.34
CA GLU A 48 12.42 -4.45 -12.63
C GLU A 48 10.98 -4.97 -12.48
N GLU A 49 10.71 -6.18 -12.97
CA GLU A 49 9.34 -6.68 -13.17
C GLU A 49 8.65 -7.25 -11.91
N ASN A 50 9.38 -7.50 -10.83
CA ASN A 50 8.80 -8.13 -9.64
C ASN A 50 8.26 -7.11 -8.62
N PHE A 51 8.95 -5.98 -8.48
CA PHE A 51 8.65 -4.95 -7.49
C PHE A 51 8.47 -3.58 -8.14
N GLU A 52 9.46 -3.15 -8.92
CA GLU A 52 9.50 -1.77 -9.44
C GLU A 52 8.34 -1.48 -10.40
N LEU A 53 7.98 -2.45 -11.23
CA LEU A 53 6.82 -2.37 -12.13
C LEU A 53 5.52 -1.97 -11.42
N TYR A 54 5.34 -2.42 -10.18
CA TYR A 54 4.15 -2.16 -9.38
C TYR A 54 4.26 -0.91 -8.51
N LYS A 55 5.41 -0.21 -8.52
CA LYS A 55 5.61 0.98 -7.71
C LYS A 55 4.72 2.12 -8.23
N SER A 56 3.80 2.56 -7.38
CA SER A 56 2.92 3.69 -7.61
C SER A 56 3.04 4.74 -6.50
N SER A 57 2.26 5.81 -6.61
CA SER A 57 2.15 6.86 -5.61
C SER A 57 0.74 6.89 -5.03
N PHE A 58 0.65 7.05 -3.72
CA PHE A 58 -0.56 7.49 -3.04
C PHE A 58 -0.36 8.94 -2.59
N ILE A 59 -1.31 9.81 -2.92
CA ILE A 59 -1.31 11.22 -2.52
C ILE A 59 -2.54 11.45 -1.67
N LEU A 60 -2.33 12.01 -0.49
CA LEU A 60 -3.39 12.47 0.39
C LEU A 60 -3.29 13.99 0.52
N TYR A 61 -4.36 14.70 0.19
CA TYR A 61 -4.36 16.15 0.04
C TYR A 61 -5.55 16.80 0.75
N ASN A 62 -5.28 17.86 1.47
CA ASN A 62 -6.24 18.88 1.89
C ASN A 62 -5.51 20.23 1.86
N SER A 63 -6.21 21.31 1.50
CA SER A 63 -5.60 22.65 1.31
C SER A 63 -5.01 23.27 2.58
N LYS A 64 -5.31 22.71 3.77
CA LYS A 64 -4.77 23.13 5.06
C LYS A 64 -3.70 22.19 5.64
N MET A 65 -3.36 21.10 4.94
CA MET A 65 -2.33 20.18 5.41
C MET A 65 -0.93 20.70 5.08
N GLU A 66 -0.01 20.57 6.04
CA GLU A 66 1.42 20.74 5.78
C GLU A 66 1.95 19.57 4.94
N PRO A 67 2.75 19.82 3.91
CA PRO A 67 3.24 18.78 3.03
C PRO A 67 4.28 17.90 3.74
N MET A 68 4.17 16.59 3.56
CA MET A 68 5.18 15.64 3.99
C MET A 68 5.30 14.48 3.00
N THR A 69 6.45 13.81 2.99
CA THR A 69 6.70 12.61 2.19
C THR A 69 6.95 11.44 3.14
N LEU A 70 6.29 10.30 2.88
CA LEU A 70 6.53 9.04 3.57
C LEU A 70 7.34 8.11 2.67
N ASP A 71 8.58 7.83 3.07
CA ASP A 71 9.50 6.97 2.31
C ASP A 71 9.46 5.50 2.74
N ARG A 72 8.72 5.17 3.81
CA ARG A 72 8.54 3.77 4.24
C ARG A 72 7.74 2.98 3.20
N PRO A 73 7.91 1.65 3.11
CA PRO A 73 7.03 0.82 2.30
C PRO A 73 5.56 0.98 2.73
N VAL A 74 4.69 1.14 1.75
CA VAL A 74 3.23 1.33 1.92
C VAL A 74 2.51 0.51 0.86
N SER A 75 1.38 -0.07 1.25
CA SER A 75 0.47 -0.84 0.40
C SER A 75 -0.84 -0.09 0.16
N SER A 76 -1.55 -0.42 -0.92
CA SER A 76 -2.94 0.04 -1.11
C SER A 76 -3.88 -0.44 0.01
N LEU A 77 -3.55 -1.57 0.65
CA LEU A 77 -4.28 -2.10 1.81
C LEU A 77 -4.25 -1.15 3.02
N ASP A 78 -3.23 -0.29 3.10
CA ASP A 78 -3.03 0.64 4.22
C ASP A 78 -3.90 1.89 4.11
N ILE A 79 -4.53 2.14 2.95
CA ILE A 79 -5.29 3.39 2.69
C ILE A 79 -6.49 3.53 3.63
N ILE A 80 -7.31 2.49 3.75
CA ILE A 80 -8.53 2.52 4.59
C ILE A 80 -8.21 2.74 6.07
N PRO A 81 -7.32 1.95 6.73
CA PRO A 81 -7.00 2.20 8.14
C PRO A 81 -6.37 3.58 8.37
N THR A 82 -5.55 4.07 7.44
CA THR A 82 -4.94 5.41 7.52
C THR A 82 -6.00 6.51 7.48
N ILE A 83 -6.89 6.48 6.48
CA ILE A 83 -7.96 7.48 6.36
C ILE A 83 -8.92 7.38 7.55
N SER A 84 -9.24 6.16 8.00
CA SER A 84 -10.14 5.96 9.13
C SER A 84 -9.59 6.58 10.42
N ASN A 85 -8.29 6.42 10.69
CA ASN A 85 -7.63 7.07 11.83
C ASN A 85 -7.58 8.59 11.68
N LEU A 86 -7.23 9.12 10.49
CA LEU A 86 -7.18 10.57 10.24
C LEU A 86 -8.55 11.25 10.42
N MET A 87 -9.62 10.53 10.07
CA MET A 87 -10.99 11.00 10.18
C MET A 87 -11.64 10.67 11.54
N ASP A 88 -10.88 10.10 12.48
CA ASP A 88 -11.35 9.68 13.81
C ASP A 88 -12.58 8.74 13.74
N LEU A 89 -12.59 7.83 12.77
CA LEU A 89 -13.64 6.83 12.63
C LEU A 89 -13.41 5.67 13.60
N SER A 90 -14.49 5.17 14.20
CA SER A 90 -14.43 3.95 15.02
C SER A 90 -14.47 2.72 14.11
N PHE A 91 -13.42 1.89 14.17
CA PHE A 91 -13.36 0.61 13.46
C PHE A 91 -12.53 -0.42 14.25
N ASP A 92 -12.76 -1.71 13.97
CA ASP A 92 -11.92 -2.80 14.48
C ASP A 92 -10.78 -3.07 13.52
N SER A 93 -9.56 -2.62 13.87
CA SER A 93 -8.38 -2.79 13.02
C SER A 93 -8.02 -4.25 12.74
N ARG A 94 -8.47 -5.20 13.56
CA ARG A 94 -8.24 -6.64 13.34
C ARG A 94 -9.00 -7.18 12.13
N LEU A 95 -9.97 -6.42 11.63
CA LEU A 95 -10.71 -6.75 10.42
C LEU A 95 -10.05 -6.21 9.15
N MET A 96 -9.01 -5.38 9.27
CA MET A 96 -8.29 -4.81 8.14
C MET A 96 -6.99 -5.58 7.88
N MET A 97 -6.60 -5.71 6.61
CA MET A 97 -5.34 -6.38 6.24
C MET A 97 -4.14 -5.42 6.23
N GLY A 98 -4.39 -4.14 5.96
CA GLY A 98 -3.38 -3.09 6.04
C GLY A 98 -3.27 -2.48 7.42
N ILE A 99 -2.30 -1.60 7.57
CA ILE A 99 -2.03 -0.82 8.78
C ILE A 99 -2.13 0.67 8.47
N ASP A 100 -2.21 1.49 9.52
CA ASP A 100 -2.06 2.93 9.36
C ASP A 100 -0.62 3.28 8.94
N MET A 101 -0.49 3.98 7.81
CA MET A 101 0.78 4.41 7.22
C MET A 101 1.60 5.31 8.16
N PHE A 102 0.94 6.02 9.09
CA PHE A 102 1.59 6.87 10.08
C PHE A 102 1.92 6.15 11.39
N SER A 103 1.52 4.89 11.55
CA SER A 103 1.79 4.13 12.78
C SER A 103 3.21 3.57 12.86
N ASP A 104 3.65 3.26 14.08
CA ASP A 104 4.95 2.62 14.34
C ASP A 104 4.99 1.12 14.01
N GLN A 105 3.92 0.56 13.43
CA GLN A 105 3.89 -0.85 13.05
C GLN A 105 4.83 -1.12 11.86
N ALA A 106 5.45 -2.30 11.83
CA ALA A 106 6.32 -2.70 10.73
C ALA A 106 5.54 -2.79 9.40
N PRO A 107 6.01 -2.16 8.31
CA PRO A 107 5.31 -2.20 7.03
C PRO A 107 5.44 -3.58 6.38
N LEU A 108 4.39 -3.97 5.65
CA LEU A 108 4.39 -5.19 4.86
C LEU A 108 3.62 -4.96 3.55
N VAL A 109 4.34 -4.95 2.43
CA VAL A 109 3.75 -4.92 1.08
C VAL A 109 3.78 -6.34 0.53
N ILE A 110 2.62 -6.86 0.16
CA ILE A 110 2.45 -8.23 -0.33
C ILE A 110 2.09 -8.19 -1.82
N PHE A 111 2.72 -9.06 -2.60
CA PHE A 111 2.46 -9.22 -4.03
C PHE A 111 1.72 -10.54 -4.30
N ASP A 112 0.92 -10.60 -5.36
CA ASP A 112 0.16 -11.80 -5.75
C ASP A 112 1.04 -13.05 -5.94
N ASN A 113 2.27 -12.85 -6.42
CA ASN A 113 3.22 -13.94 -6.58
C ASN A 113 3.89 -14.38 -5.27
N ARG A 114 3.43 -13.92 -4.10
CA ARG A 114 4.01 -14.19 -2.77
C ARG A 114 5.40 -13.59 -2.56
N SER A 115 5.78 -12.61 -3.37
CA SER A 115 6.88 -11.70 -3.03
C SER A 115 6.40 -10.68 -2.01
N PHE A 116 7.33 -10.09 -1.26
CA PHE A 116 6.98 -9.05 -0.28
C PHE A 116 8.11 -8.04 -0.09
N ILE A 117 7.74 -6.85 0.41
CA ILE A 117 8.66 -5.79 0.85
C ILE A 117 8.34 -5.45 2.31
N THR A 118 9.39 -5.24 3.10
CA THR A 118 9.36 -4.80 4.49
C THR A 118 10.35 -3.66 4.67
N ASP A 119 10.39 -3.05 5.85
CA ASP A 119 11.44 -2.10 6.25
C ASP A 119 12.83 -2.73 6.34
N LEU A 120 12.93 -4.05 6.52
CA LEU A 120 14.21 -4.76 6.65
C LEU A 120 14.75 -5.29 5.32
N GLY A 121 13.89 -5.46 4.32
CA GLY A 121 14.26 -6.02 3.03
C GLY A 121 13.07 -6.51 2.21
N ARG A 122 13.39 -7.11 1.07
CA ARG A 122 12.41 -7.66 0.11
C ARG A 122 12.70 -9.09 -0.27
N TYR A 123 11.65 -9.90 -0.35
CA TYR A 123 11.71 -11.30 -0.79
C TYR A 123 11.12 -11.44 -2.19
N ASN A 124 11.92 -11.97 -3.13
CA ASN A 124 11.45 -12.31 -4.47
C ASN A 124 11.17 -13.81 -4.55
N SER A 125 9.91 -14.18 -4.77
CA SER A 125 9.49 -15.59 -4.80
C SER A 125 9.99 -16.35 -6.04
N LYS A 126 10.20 -15.65 -7.17
CA LYS A 126 10.72 -16.23 -8.41
C LYS A 126 12.18 -16.67 -8.24
N SER A 127 13.02 -15.82 -7.66
CA SER A 127 14.44 -16.14 -7.40
C SER A 127 14.69 -16.84 -6.06
N ARG A 128 13.70 -16.81 -5.16
CA ARG A 128 13.76 -17.31 -3.77
C ARG A 128 14.81 -16.62 -2.91
N THR A 129 15.06 -15.34 -3.18
CA THR A 129 16.09 -14.54 -2.50
C THR A 129 15.45 -13.48 -1.62
N PHE A 130 15.93 -13.36 -0.38
CA PHE A 130 15.65 -12.24 0.50
C PHE A 130 16.83 -11.27 0.48
N THR A 131 16.59 -10.05 0.02
CA THR A 131 17.58 -8.98 -0.10
C THR A 131 17.32 -7.95 0.97
N LEU A 132 18.31 -7.66 1.81
CA LEU A 132 18.21 -6.67 2.87
C LEU A 132 18.17 -5.24 2.30
N GLU A 133 17.46 -4.36 2.99
CA GLU A 133 17.56 -2.92 2.73
C GLU A 133 18.96 -2.38 3.10
N PRO A 134 19.41 -1.28 2.47
CA PRO A 134 20.67 -0.64 2.80
C PRO A 134 20.77 -0.30 4.30
N GLY A 135 21.91 -0.65 4.91
CA GLY A 135 22.15 -0.42 6.34
C GLY A 135 21.62 -1.50 7.28
N VAL A 136 20.81 -2.44 6.78
CA VAL A 136 20.36 -3.60 7.57
C VAL A 136 21.40 -4.71 7.50
N SER A 137 21.74 -5.29 8.64
CA SER A 137 22.64 -6.44 8.74
C SER A 137 21.96 -7.57 9.49
N MET A 138 21.97 -8.76 8.90
CA MET A 138 21.45 -9.99 9.47
C MET A 138 22.34 -11.16 9.06
N THR A 139 22.55 -12.09 9.97
CA THR A 139 23.10 -13.41 9.69
C THR A 139 22.18 -14.19 8.75
N ASP A 140 22.71 -15.23 8.10
CA ASP A 140 21.89 -16.08 7.22
C ASP A 140 20.77 -16.81 7.96
N GLN A 141 20.97 -17.09 9.25
CA GLN A 141 19.94 -17.72 10.08
C GLN A 141 18.81 -16.72 10.39
N GLU A 142 19.14 -15.50 10.80
CA GLU A 142 18.15 -14.44 11.03
C GLU A 142 17.34 -14.12 9.77
N LYS A 143 17.99 -14.03 8.60
CA LYS A 143 17.30 -13.85 7.31
C LYS A 143 16.28 -14.96 7.04
N LYS A 144 16.66 -16.22 7.28
CA LYS A 144 15.77 -17.37 7.07
C LYS A 144 14.58 -17.34 8.02
N ASP A 145 14.84 -17.03 9.29
CA ASP A 145 13.80 -16.98 10.33
C ASP A 145 12.84 -15.82 10.09
N TYR A 146 13.35 -14.63 9.79
CA TYR A 146 12.56 -13.46 9.43
C TYR A 146 11.73 -13.71 8.16
N ARG A 147 12.35 -14.19 7.08
CA ARG A 147 11.62 -14.51 5.84
C ARG A 147 10.51 -15.53 6.07
N ARG A 148 10.75 -16.56 6.92
CA ARG A 148 9.73 -17.56 7.27
C ARG A 148 8.59 -16.93 8.08
N PHE A 149 8.91 -16.07 9.04
CA PHE A 149 7.94 -15.33 9.84
C PHE A 149 7.02 -14.48 8.94
N ILE A 150 7.59 -13.63 8.08
CA ILE A 150 6.82 -12.78 7.16
C ILE A 150 6.00 -13.60 6.18
N SER A 151 6.55 -14.71 5.66
CA SER A 151 5.78 -15.61 4.78
C SER A 151 4.54 -16.17 5.50
N ASN A 152 4.66 -16.56 6.76
CA ASN A 152 3.52 -17.05 7.53
C ASN A 152 2.48 -15.95 7.81
N GLU A 153 2.89 -14.71 8.08
CA GLU A 153 1.97 -13.57 8.22
C GLU A 153 1.22 -13.31 6.91
N MET A 154 1.93 -13.27 5.79
CA MET A 154 1.35 -13.10 4.46
C MET A 154 0.33 -14.20 4.14
N GLU A 155 0.66 -15.48 4.37
CA GLU A 155 -0.28 -16.58 4.14
C GLU A 155 -1.53 -16.49 5.03
N ARG A 156 -1.39 -16.02 6.29
CA ARG A 156 -2.55 -15.72 7.15
C ARG A 156 -3.43 -14.63 6.56
N GLN A 157 -2.85 -13.54 6.05
CA GLN A 157 -3.62 -12.45 5.46
C GLN A 157 -4.40 -12.92 4.22
N PHE A 158 -3.75 -13.69 3.32
CA PHE A 158 -4.45 -14.29 2.18
C PHE A 158 -5.59 -15.20 2.63
N TYR A 159 -5.32 -16.09 3.58
CA TYR A 159 -6.33 -17.02 4.09
C TYR A 159 -7.51 -16.28 4.70
N TYR A 160 -7.29 -15.37 5.66
CA TYR A 160 -8.38 -14.69 6.35
C TYR A 160 -9.13 -13.72 5.45
N SER A 161 -8.46 -13.05 4.51
CA SER A 161 -9.12 -12.23 3.50
C SER A 161 -10.12 -13.05 2.68
N ALA A 162 -9.71 -14.22 2.19
CA ALA A 162 -10.62 -15.13 1.49
C ALA A 162 -11.76 -15.61 2.41
N ARG A 163 -11.48 -15.98 3.66
CA ARG A 163 -12.50 -16.43 4.61
C ARG A 163 -13.53 -15.35 4.94
N ILE A 164 -13.12 -14.09 5.08
CA ILE A 164 -14.04 -12.97 5.30
C ILE A 164 -15.07 -12.90 4.17
N LEU A 165 -14.63 -13.02 2.91
CA LEU A 165 -15.51 -13.03 1.74
C LEU A 165 -16.38 -14.29 1.67
N ASP A 166 -15.78 -15.47 1.81
CA ASP A 166 -16.47 -16.76 1.70
C ASP A 166 -17.59 -16.95 2.73
N THR A 167 -17.46 -16.29 3.89
CA THR A 167 -18.38 -16.45 5.02
C THR A 167 -19.27 -15.25 5.26
N ASP A 168 -19.15 -14.20 4.45
CA ASP A 168 -19.78 -12.90 4.70
C ASP A 168 -19.54 -12.44 6.15
N TYR A 169 -18.29 -12.55 6.60
CA TYR A 169 -17.96 -12.47 8.04
C TYR A 169 -18.35 -11.13 8.66
N TYR A 170 -18.26 -10.04 7.90
CA TYR A 170 -18.66 -8.71 8.37
C TYR A 170 -20.13 -8.63 8.75
N SER A 171 -21.03 -9.40 8.10
CA SER A 171 -22.43 -9.47 8.49
C SER A 171 -22.66 -10.01 9.91
N LEU A 172 -21.67 -10.72 10.47
CA LEU A 172 -21.72 -11.35 11.78
C LEU A 172 -21.09 -10.48 12.88
N VAL A 173 -20.08 -9.68 12.55
CA VAL A 173 -19.27 -8.94 13.54
C VAL A 173 -19.45 -7.43 13.50
N VAL A 174 -19.97 -6.89 12.39
CA VAL A 174 -20.29 -5.46 12.29
C VAL A 174 -21.75 -5.28 12.71
N PRO A 175 -22.04 -4.40 13.69
CA PRO A 175 -23.42 -4.09 14.06
C PRO A 175 -24.23 -3.63 12.85
N LYS A 176 -25.49 -4.09 12.76
CA LYS A 176 -26.43 -3.54 11.77
C LYS A 176 -26.89 -2.17 12.26
N GLU A 177 -26.70 -1.15 11.42
CA GLU A 177 -27.31 0.17 11.60
C GLU A 177 -28.83 0.13 11.42
#